data_AF-A0A9C9L0F3-F1
#
_entry.id   AF-A0A9C9L0F3-F1
#
_cell.length_a   1.000
_cell.length_b   1.000
_cell.length_c   1.000
_cell.angle_alpha   90.00
_cell.angle_beta   90.00
_cell.angle_gamma   90.00
#
_symmetry.space_group_name_H-M   'P 1'
#
loop_
_entity.id
_entity.type
_entity.pdbx_description
1 polymer ?
#
loop_
_entity_poly.entity_id
_entity_poly.type
_entity_poly.pdbx_seq_one_letter_code
_entity_poly.pdbx_strand_id
1 'polypeptide(L)'
;MNRFYQLVSLCCMLNAASAYALDTETGENSDYITYQQALSCIQSSQNLEARRQQLRLDEADKAYISSKVMYLQNEVRKRRKLIESLDQRHTQQNNENYNQLVNQFEALLEEHRATIELFDKKQRLFLNQHKQFSEIEYNHNARCLQQTHITKSLYNEVCSHDESSWCRSFYF
;
A
#
# COMPACT_ATOMS: atom_id res chain seq x y z
N MET A 1 -7.92 -28.38 4.60
CA MET A 1 -6.86 -27.44 5.02
C MET A 1 -7.26 -26.04 4.58
N ASN A 2 -7.99 -25.30 5.41
CA ASN A 2 -8.39 -23.92 5.14
C ASN A 2 -7.44 -22.98 5.89
N ARG A 3 -6.44 -22.42 5.19
CA ARG A 3 -5.73 -21.24 5.69
C ARG A 3 -6.50 -20.03 5.18
N PHE A 4 -7.40 -19.53 6.03
CA PHE A 4 -7.99 -18.20 5.87
C PHE A 4 -6.84 -17.18 5.90
N TYR A 5 -6.57 -16.55 4.77
CA TYR A 5 -5.70 -15.39 4.72
C TYR A 5 -6.37 -14.27 5.51
N GLN A 6 -5.77 -13.92 6.65
CA GLN A 6 -6.10 -12.71 7.38
C GLN A 6 -5.79 -11.53 6.45
N LEU A 7 -6.85 -10.99 5.84
CA LEU A 7 -6.86 -9.63 5.31
C LEU A 7 -6.70 -8.71 6.51
N VAL A 8 -5.45 -8.38 6.84
CA VAL A 8 -5.15 -7.24 7.68
C VAL A 8 -5.53 -6.01 6.86
N SER A 9 -6.80 -5.64 6.96
CA SER A 9 -7.29 -4.32 6.59
C SER A 9 -6.59 -3.35 7.53
N LEU A 10 -5.46 -2.79 7.07
CA LEU A 10 -4.76 -1.67 7.69
C LEU A 10 -5.59 -0.40 7.48
N CYS A 11 -6.80 -0.38 8.04
CA CYS A 11 -7.39 0.87 8.47
C CYS A 11 -6.59 1.33 9.70
N CYS A 12 -6.34 2.63 9.77
CA CYS A 12 -5.64 3.36 10.85
C CYS A 12 -4.13 3.59 10.65
N MET A 13 -3.78 4.53 9.76
CA MET A 13 -2.56 5.36 9.91
C MET A 13 -2.91 6.81 9.56
N LEU A 14 -3.87 7.38 10.28
CA LEU A 14 -4.22 8.81 10.24
C LEU A 14 -4.28 9.34 11.67
N ASN A 15 -3.18 9.21 12.40
CA ASN A 15 -2.90 10.12 13.50
C ASN A 15 -1.73 10.99 13.04
N ALA A 16 -2.04 12.05 12.28
CA ALA A 16 -1.09 13.14 12.16
C ALA A 16 -0.87 13.66 13.58
N ALA A 17 0.34 13.52 14.11
CA ALA A 17 0.68 14.07 15.41
C ALA A 17 0.55 15.60 15.30
N SER A 18 -0.45 16.17 15.98
CA SER A 18 -0.60 17.62 16.07
C SER A 18 0.46 18.16 17.01
N ALA A 19 1.35 19.02 16.51
CA ALA A 19 2.39 19.67 17.28
C ALA A 19 1.95 21.09 17.65
N TYR A 20 2.20 21.49 18.90
CA TYR A 20 1.91 22.84 19.38
C TYR A 20 3.00 23.79 18.94
N ALA A 21 2.64 24.92 18.31
CA ALA A 21 3.57 25.99 18.00
C ALA A 21 3.37 27.19 18.94
N LEU A 22 4.42 27.99 19.17
CA LEU A 22 4.43 29.08 20.16
C LEU A 22 4.45 30.46 19.48
N ASP A 23 3.59 31.36 19.94
CA ASP A 23 3.54 32.76 19.52
C ASP A 23 4.54 33.61 20.35
N THR A 24 5.83 33.41 20.09
CA THR A 24 6.92 34.14 20.76
C THR A 24 7.88 34.74 19.73
N GLU A 25 8.09 36.06 19.81
CA GLU A 25 9.05 36.82 18.97
C GLU A 25 10.46 36.92 19.58
N THR A 26 10.69 36.32 20.76
CA THR A 26 11.93 36.50 21.50
C THR A 26 12.98 35.46 21.13
N GLY A 27 14.11 35.97 20.62
CA GLY A 27 15.35 35.23 20.45
C GLY A 27 15.93 34.71 21.77
N GLU A 28 16.85 33.76 21.64
CA GLU A 28 17.68 33.13 22.68
C GLU A 28 17.20 31.81 23.34
N ASN A 29 16.45 30.95 22.63
CA ASN A 29 16.31 29.56 23.05
C ASN A 29 16.88 28.59 21.99
N SER A 30 17.86 27.78 22.38
CA SER A 30 18.53 26.74 21.56
C SER A 30 17.63 25.61 21.07
N ASP A 31 16.38 25.59 21.52
CA ASP A 31 15.46 24.46 21.36
C ASP A 31 14.46 24.67 20.20
N TYR A 32 14.49 25.84 19.55
CA TYR A 32 13.69 26.11 18.36
C TYR A 32 14.39 25.60 17.10
N ILE A 33 13.60 25.09 16.16
CA ILE A 33 14.15 24.66 14.89
C ILE A 33 14.57 25.87 14.04
N THR A 34 15.61 25.65 13.25
CA THR A 34 16.10 26.62 12.26
C THR A 34 15.31 26.53 10.96
N TYR A 35 15.42 27.58 10.14
CA TYR A 35 14.86 27.60 8.78
C TYR A 35 15.29 26.39 7.93
N GLN A 36 16.57 26.01 7.98
CA GLN A 36 17.08 24.84 7.24
C GLN A 36 16.45 23.53 7.72
N GLN A 37 16.25 23.38 9.04
CA GLN A 37 15.58 22.21 9.60
C GLN A 37 14.10 22.16 9.19
N ALA A 38 13.40 23.31 9.19
CA ALA A 38 12.02 23.41 8.71
C ALA A 38 11.90 22.99 7.23
N LEU A 39 12.76 23.52 6.35
CA LEU A 39 12.77 23.11 4.94
C LEU A 39 13.05 21.61 4.77
N SER A 40 14.00 21.06 5.53
CA SER A 40 14.29 19.62 5.52
C SER A 40 13.07 18.78 5.95
N CYS A 41 12.32 19.24 6.94
CA CYS A 41 11.10 18.59 7.38
C CYS A 41 9.97 18.69 6.36
N ILE A 42 9.80 19.84 5.70
CA ILE A 42 8.84 20.00 4.59
C ILE A 42 9.17 19.02 3.46
N GLN A 43 10.43 18.98 3.02
CA GLN A 43 10.87 18.06 1.97
C GLN A 43 10.69 16.59 2.38
N SER A 44 11.02 16.25 3.61
CA SER A 44 10.79 14.89 4.14
C SER A 44 9.30 14.53 4.19
N SER A 45 8.42 15.49 4.47
CA SER A 45 6.97 15.28 4.51
C SER A 45 6.40 15.03 3.10
N GLN A 46 6.86 15.79 2.10
CA GLN A 46 6.51 15.57 0.69
C GLN A 46 6.95 14.16 0.22
N ASN A 47 8.17 13.74 0.59
CA ASN A 47 8.67 12.40 0.28
C ASN A 47 7.84 11.30 0.95
N LEU A 48 7.38 11.51 2.18
CA LEU A 48 6.49 10.58 2.86
C LEU A 48 5.13 10.48 2.17
N GLU A 49 4.54 11.59 1.75
CA GLU A 49 3.25 11.57 1.06
C GLU A 49 3.35 10.84 -0.29
N ALA A 50 4.41 11.10 -1.06
CA ALA A 50 4.67 10.37 -2.31
C ALA A 50 4.81 8.86 -2.08
N ARG A 51 5.54 8.45 -1.04
CA ARG A 51 5.70 7.03 -0.67
C ARG A 51 4.39 6.40 -0.20
N ARG A 52 3.58 7.13 0.58
CA ARG A 52 2.25 6.70 1.02
C ARG A 52 1.33 6.47 -0.18
N GLN A 53 1.36 7.37 -1.16
CA GLN A 53 0.59 7.22 -2.38
C GLN A 53 1.05 6.00 -3.19
N GLN A 54 2.37 5.75 -3.30
CA GLN A 54 2.87 4.53 -3.94
C GLN A 54 2.39 3.26 -3.24
N LEU A 55 2.40 3.22 -1.89
CA LEU A 55 1.88 2.08 -1.13
C LEU A 55 0.40 1.82 -1.41
N ARG A 56 -0.43 2.88 -1.53
CA ARG A 56 -1.85 2.75 -1.90
C ARG A 56 -2.02 2.14 -3.29
N LEU A 57 -1.19 2.54 -4.26
CA LEU A 57 -1.21 1.96 -5.61
C LEU A 57 -0.81 0.49 -5.58
N ASP A 58 0.25 0.14 -4.85
CA ASP A 58 0.72 -1.24 -4.71
C ASP A 58 -0.33 -2.13 -4.00
N GLU A 59 -1.09 -1.58 -3.05
CA GLU A 59 -2.21 -2.26 -2.39
C GLU A 59 -3.38 -2.51 -3.36
N ALA A 60 -3.74 -1.53 -4.18
CA ALA A 60 -4.78 -1.66 -5.21
C ALA A 60 -4.41 -2.72 -6.26
N ASP A 61 -3.16 -2.71 -6.73
CA ASP A 61 -2.61 -3.73 -7.64
C ASP A 61 -2.74 -5.13 -7.06
N LYS A 62 -2.42 -5.28 -5.77
CA LYS A 62 -2.55 -6.56 -5.07
C LYS A 62 -4.02 -7.02 -4.98
N ALA A 63 -4.93 -6.11 -4.66
CA ALA A 63 -6.35 -6.41 -4.59
C ALA A 63 -6.89 -6.88 -5.96
N TYR A 64 -6.45 -6.23 -7.05
CA TYR A 64 -6.78 -6.65 -8.41
C TYR A 64 -6.27 -8.06 -8.73
N ILE A 65 -5.02 -8.37 -8.42
CA ILE A 65 -4.45 -9.72 -8.65
C ILE A 65 -5.18 -10.76 -7.81
N SER A 66 -5.50 -10.45 -6.54
CA SER A 66 -6.27 -11.34 -5.66
C SER A 66 -7.65 -11.66 -6.27
N SER A 67 -8.33 -10.66 -6.80
CA SER A 67 -9.60 -10.84 -7.51
C SER A 67 -9.44 -11.76 -8.73
N LYS A 68 -8.36 -11.59 -9.50
CA LYS A 68 -8.04 -12.47 -10.63
C LYS A 68 -7.81 -13.93 -10.18
N VAL A 69 -7.10 -14.16 -9.08
CA VAL A 69 -6.93 -15.51 -8.50
C VAL A 69 -8.29 -16.14 -8.19
N MET A 70 -9.18 -15.40 -7.53
CA MET A 70 -10.52 -15.88 -7.19
C MET A 70 -11.38 -16.19 -8.43
N TYR A 71 -11.28 -15.36 -9.47
CA TYR A 71 -11.94 -15.60 -10.75
C TYR A 71 -11.43 -16.89 -11.40
N LEU A 72 -10.12 -17.04 -11.53
CA LEU A 72 -9.50 -18.21 -12.15
C LEU A 72 -9.81 -19.50 -11.37
N GLN A 73 -9.79 -19.45 -10.03
CA GLN A 73 -10.19 -20.59 -9.20
C GLN A 73 -11.65 -21.03 -9.47
N ASN A 74 -12.55 -20.06 -9.69
CA ASN A 74 -13.94 -20.36 -10.04
C ASN A 74 -14.05 -21.00 -11.44
N GLU A 75 -13.32 -20.48 -12.43
CA GLU A 75 -13.28 -21.07 -13.77
C GLU A 75 -12.69 -22.49 -13.75
N VAL A 76 -11.63 -22.72 -12.97
CA VAL A 76 -11.03 -24.05 -12.78
C VAL A 76 -12.07 -25.01 -12.21
N ARG A 77 -12.82 -24.59 -11.19
CA ARG A 77 -13.89 -25.40 -10.58
C ARG A 77 -15.00 -25.72 -11.58
N LYS A 78 -15.43 -24.75 -12.40
CA LYS A 78 -16.48 -24.97 -13.42
C LYS A 78 -16.02 -25.97 -14.48
N ARG A 79 -14.81 -25.78 -15.04
CA ARG A 79 -14.27 -26.64 -16.09
C ARG A 79 -13.99 -28.06 -15.60
N ARG A 80 -13.50 -28.22 -14.38
CA ARG A 80 -13.33 -29.55 -13.76
C ARG A 80 -14.65 -30.31 -13.68
N LYS A 81 -15.73 -29.68 -13.21
CA LYS A 81 -17.07 -30.30 -13.16
C LYS A 81 -17.58 -30.68 -14.55
N LEU A 82 -17.33 -29.84 -15.56
CA LEU A 82 -17.73 -30.14 -16.93
C LEU A 82 -17.00 -31.38 -17.46
N ILE A 83 -15.67 -31.43 -17.29
CA ILE A 83 -14.85 -32.60 -17.68
C ILE A 83 -15.35 -33.86 -16.98
N GLU A 84 -15.53 -33.82 -15.65
CA GLU A 84 -16.07 -34.94 -14.85
C GLU A 84 -17.44 -35.42 -15.38
N SER A 85 -18.32 -34.49 -15.77
CA SER A 85 -19.65 -34.83 -16.31
C SER A 85 -19.60 -35.45 -17.71
N LEU A 86 -18.62 -35.04 -18.53
CA LEU A 86 -18.39 -35.57 -19.87
C LEU A 86 -17.76 -36.97 -19.80
N ASP A 87 -16.83 -37.18 -18.87
CA ASP A 87 -16.21 -38.49 -18.62
C ASP A 87 -17.23 -39.55 -18.20
N GLN A 88 -18.27 -39.17 -17.46
CA GLN A 88 -19.35 -40.08 -17.04
C GLN A 88 -20.31 -40.47 -18.19
N ARG A 89 -20.27 -39.77 -19.34
CA ARG A 89 -21.15 -39.99 -20.49
C ARG A 89 -20.32 -40.43 -21.70
N HIS A 90 -19.85 -41.68 -21.68
CA HIS A 90 -19.01 -42.26 -22.75
C HIS A 90 -19.77 -42.40 -24.09
N THR A 91 -19.70 -41.38 -24.95
CA THR A 91 -20.03 -41.49 -26.38
C THR A 91 -18.83 -41.13 -27.22
N GLN A 92 -18.44 -42.02 -28.16
CA GLN A 92 -17.22 -41.94 -29.00
C GLN A 92 -17.11 -40.68 -29.88
N GLN A 93 -18.19 -39.93 -30.09
CA GLN A 93 -18.27 -38.83 -31.06
C GLN A 93 -17.72 -37.47 -30.58
N ASN A 94 -17.18 -37.38 -29.35
CA ASN A 94 -16.85 -36.09 -28.73
C ASN A 94 -15.34 -35.87 -28.45
N ASN A 95 -14.47 -36.67 -29.05
CA ASN A 95 -13.04 -36.76 -28.68
C ASN A 95 -12.23 -35.48 -28.96
N GLU A 96 -12.46 -34.79 -30.07
CA GLU A 96 -11.73 -33.56 -30.41
C GLU A 96 -12.13 -32.37 -29.53
N ASN A 97 -13.44 -32.18 -29.31
CA ASN A 97 -13.97 -31.15 -28.41
C ASN A 97 -13.53 -31.39 -26.96
N TYR A 98 -13.47 -32.65 -26.54
CA TYR A 98 -12.97 -33.04 -25.23
C TYR A 98 -11.47 -32.71 -25.08
N ASN A 99 -10.64 -33.09 -26.06
CA ASN A 99 -9.21 -32.76 -26.03
C ASN A 99 -8.96 -31.25 -26.03
N GLN A 100 -9.74 -30.47 -26.80
CA GLN A 100 -9.69 -29.00 -26.75
C GLN A 100 -10.06 -28.47 -25.36
N LEU A 101 -11.11 -29.01 -24.72
CA LEU A 101 -11.51 -28.63 -23.37
C LEU A 101 -10.43 -28.93 -22.33
N VAL A 102 -9.78 -30.09 -22.43
CA VAL A 102 -8.66 -30.47 -21.55
C VAL A 102 -7.48 -29.50 -21.74
N ASN A 103 -7.08 -29.21 -22.98
CA ASN A 103 -6.01 -28.25 -23.26
C ASN A 103 -6.33 -26.84 -22.70
N GLN A 104 -7.57 -26.37 -22.85
CA GLN A 104 -8.02 -25.10 -22.27
C GLN A 104 -8.05 -25.12 -20.74
N PHE A 105 -8.28 -26.28 -20.13
CA PHE A 105 -8.24 -26.45 -18.69
C PHE A 105 -6.81 -26.43 -18.15
N GLU A 106 -5.88 -27.09 -18.83
CA GLU A 106 -4.45 -27.04 -18.48
C GLU A 106 -3.89 -25.63 -18.60
N ALA A 107 -4.21 -24.91 -19.68
CA ALA A 107 -3.82 -23.50 -19.83
C ALA A 107 -4.37 -22.62 -18.69
N LEU A 108 -5.61 -22.87 -18.25
CA LEU A 108 -6.21 -22.15 -17.14
C LEU A 108 -5.55 -22.47 -15.79
N LEU A 109 -5.18 -23.74 -15.57
CA LEU A 109 -4.45 -24.14 -14.36
C LEU A 109 -3.08 -23.47 -14.30
N GLU A 110 -2.39 -23.37 -15.42
CA GLU A 110 -1.10 -22.71 -15.51
C GLU A 110 -1.23 -21.20 -15.30
N GLU A 111 -2.23 -20.54 -15.91
CA GLU A 111 -2.52 -19.13 -15.65
C GLU A 111 -2.86 -18.88 -14.17
N HIS A 112 -3.66 -19.76 -13.56
CA HIS A 112 -3.99 -19.68 -12.13
C HIS A 112 -2.75 -19.81 -11.25
N ARG A 113 -1.88 -20.79 -11.52
CA ARG A 113 -0.60 -20.95 -10.80
C ARG A 113 0.27 -19.70 -10.95
N ALA A 114 0.50 -19.23 -12.17
CA ALA A 114 1.33 -18.05 -12.43
C ALA A 114 0.77 -16.79 -11.75
N THR A 115 -0.56 -16.64 -11.70
CA THR A 115 -1.21 -15.52 -11.02
C THR A 115 -1.04 -15.58 -9.50
N ILE A 116 -1.10 -16.77 -8.89
CA ILE A 116 -0.79 -16.96 -7.46
C ILE A 116 0.66 -16.60 -7.16
N GLU A 117 1.61 -17.08 -7.96
CA GLU A 117 3.03 -16.77 -7.77
C GLU A 117 3.32 -15.27 -7.89
N LEU A 118 2.66 -14.60 -8.84
CA LEU A 118 2.72 -13.15 -8.99
C LEU A 118 2.15 -12.44 -7.74
N PHE A 119 1.02 -12.91 -7.22
CA PHE A 119 0.43 -12.39 -5.98
C PHE A 119 1.41 -12.51 -4.81
N ASP A 120 2.00 -13.68 -4.60
CA ASP A 120 2.94 -13.92 -3.50
C ASP A 120 4.21 -13.07 -3.63
N LYS A 121 4.69 -12.84 -4.86
CA LYS A 121 5.79 -11.91 -5.11
C LYS A 121 5.41 -10.47 -4.74
N LYS A 122 4.24 -10.01 -5.19
CA LYS A 122 3.74 -8.64 -4.92
C LYS A 122 3.47 -8.42 -3.42
N GLN A 123 2.88 -9.39 -2.73
CA GLN A 123 2.64 -9.34 -1.29
C GLN A 123 3.96 -9.23 -0.49
N ARG A 124 4.99 -10.00 -0.86
CA ARG A 124 6.31 -9.89 -0.20
C ARG A 124 6.96 -8.53 -0.40
N LEU A 125 6.90 -7.99 -1.63
CA LEU A 125 7.40 -6.64 -1.92
C LEU A 125 6.66 -5.58 -1.11
N PHE A 126 5.32 -5.64 -1.09
CA PHE A 126 4.47 -4.73 -0.32
C PHE A 126 4.81 -4.73 1.18
N LEU A 127 4.98 -5.92 1.79
CA LEU A 127 5.35 -6.02 3.21
C LEU A 127 6.72 -5.38 3.49
N ASN A 128 7.69 -5.58 2.60
CA ASN A 128 9.01 -4.97 2.74
C ASN A 128 8.96 -3.44 2.60
N GLN A 129 8.23 -2.93 1.59
CA GLN A 129 8.03 -1.50 1.39
C GLN A 129 7.30 -0.86 2.58
N HIS A 130 6.26 -1.53 3.11
CA HIS A 130 5.52 -1.04 4.27
C HIS A 130 6.40 -0.97 5.51
N LYS A 131 7.23 -1.99 5.78
CA LYS A 131 8.17 -1.96 6.91
C LYS A 131 9.14 -0.78 6.80
N GLN A 132 9.76 -0.59 5.64
CA GLN A 132 10.66 0.53 5.39
C GLN A 132 9.95 1.88 5.53
N PHE A 133 8.72 1.98 5.04
CA PHE A 133 7.91 3.19 5.17
C PHE A 133 7.63 3.51 6.64
N SER A 134 7.22 2.54 7.45
CA SER A 134 6.97 2.74 8.89
C SER A 134 8.20 3.23 9.64
N GLU A 135 9.41 2.73 9.30
CA GLU A 135 10.66 3.21 9.89
C GLU A 135 10.95 4.68 9.52
N ILE A 136 10.74 5.06 8.25
CA ILE A 136 10.92 6.44 7.79
C ILE A 136 9.90 7.37 8.42
N GLU A 137 8.64 6.96 8.48
CA GLU A 137 7.55 7.73 9.10
C GLU A 137 7.81 7.96 10.59
N TYR A 138 8.24 6.91 11.31
CA TYR A 138 8.65 7.03 12.71
C TYR A 138 9.77 8.06 12.90
N ASN A 139 10.85 7.96 12.10
CA ASN A 139 11.99 8.88 12.18
C ASN A 139 11.61 10.32 11.83
N HIS A 140 10.76 10.51 10.82
CA HIS A 140 10.24 11.83 10.48
C HIS A 140 9.43 12.41 11.63
N ASN A 141 8.49 11.67 12.19
CA ASN A 141 7.65 12.14 13.29
C ASN A 141 8.50 12.51 14.52
N ALA A 142 9.48 11.68 14.86
CA ALA A 142 10.39 11.93 15.98
C ALA A 142 11.22 13.21 15.79
N ARG A 143 11.65 13.50 14.56
CA ARG A 143 12.54 14.63 14.25
C ARG A 143 11.82 15.94 13.94
N CYS A 144 10.66 15.85 13.30
CA CYS A 144 10.01 16.98 12.63
C CYS A 144 8.67 17.39 13.25
N LEU A 145 8.11 16.58 14.14
CA LEU A 145 6.81 16.85 14.77
C LEU A 145 6.90 16.75 16.30
N GLN A 146 7.49 15.67 16.81
CA GLN A 146 7.68 15.50 18.25
C GLN A 146 8.74 16.48 18.75
N GLN A 147 8.44 17.22 19.81
CA GLN A 147 9.37 18.14 20.49
C GLN A 147 9.93 19.26 19.60
N THR A 148 9.28 19.54 18.46
CA THR A 148 9.68 20.60 17.54
C THR A 148 9.05 21.92 18.00
N HIS A 149 9.87 22.87 18.43
CA HIS A 149 9.42 24.22 18.74
C HIS A 149 9.62 25.14 17.53
N ILE A 150 8.53 25.79 17.10
CA ILE A 150 8.49 26.70 15.96
C ILE A 150 7.95 28.05 16.43
N THR A 151 8.61 29.12 16.00
CA THR A 151 8.10 30.49 16.15
C THR A 151 7.11 30.82 15.04
N LYS A 152 6.16 31.69 15.34
CA LYS A 152 5.17 32.17 14.36
C LYS A 152 5.81 32.85 13.15
N SER A 153 6.90 33.60 13.36
CA SER A 153 7.67 34.23 12.28
C SER A 153 8.21 33.17 11.31
N LEU A 154 8.88 32.14 11.82
CA LEU A 154 9.44 31.09 10.97
C LEU A 154 8.34 30.30 10.26
N TYR A 155 7.24 29.97 10.96
CA TYR A 155 6.10 29.31 10.36
C TYR A 155 5.53 30.10 9.18
N ASN A 156 5.28 31.40 9.37
CA ASN A 156 4.78 32.26 8.31
C ASN A 156 5.77 32.36 7.15
N GLU A 157 7.08 32.38 7.42
CA GLU A 157 8.10 32.41 6.39
C GLU A 157 8.08 31.16 5.50
N VAL A 158 7.99 29.96 6.09
CA VAL A 158 8.07 28.69 5.33
C VAL A 158 6.73 28.14 4.85
N CYS A 159 5.61 28.55 5.45
CA CYS A 159 4.28 27.99 5.18
C CYS A 159 3.32 28.96 4.46
N SER A 160 3.69 30.22 4.24
CA SER A 160 2.80 31.25 3.66
C SER A 160 2.40 31.01 2.20
N HIS A 161 3.20 30.26 1.43
CA HIS A 161 3.02 30.11 -0.01
C HIS A 161 2.57 28.70 -0.42
N ASP A 162 2.80 27.69 0.42
CA ASP A 162 2.40 26.30 0.19
C ASP A 162 2.18 25.58 1.54
N GLU A 163 0.92 25.26 1.84
CA GLU A 163 0.58 24.50 3.04
C GLU A 163 0.92 23.03 2.86
N SER A 164 2.21 22.73 3.02
CA SER A 164 2.68 21.36 3.10
C SER A 164 1.99 20.59 4.24
N SER A 165 1.97 19.27 4.14
CA SER A 165 1.49 18.39 5.22
C SER A 165 2.20 18.63 6.55
N TRP A 166 3.45 19.07 6.51
CA TRP A 166 4.19 19.47 7.70
C TRP A 166 3.62 20.76 8.30
N CYS A 167 3.38 21.79 7.49
CA CYS A 167 2.76 23.04 7.95
C CYS A 167 1.38 22.82 8.59
N ARG A 168 0.59 21.90 8.05
CA ARG A 168 -0.73 21.53 8.61
C ARG A 168 -0.66 20.77 9.93
N SER A 169 0.52 20.27 10.31
CA SER A 169 0.70 19.55 11.57
C SER A 169 0.84 20.50 12.77
N PHE A 170 1.05 21.80 12.53
CA PHE A 170 1.19 22.81 13.57
C PHE A 170 -0.04 23.70 13.66
N TYR A 171 -0.41 24.08 14.88
CA TYR A 171 -1.44 25.05 15.16
C TYR A 171 -0.88 26.14 16.10
N PHE A 172 -1.35 27.37 15.90
CA PHE A 172 -1.06 28.56 16.72
C PHE A 172 -2.33 29.05 17.39
#